data_AF-A0A7X4B702-F1
#
_entry.id   AF-A0A7X4B702-F1
#
_cell.length_a   1.000
_cell.length_b   1.000
_cell.length_c   1.000
_cell.angle_alpha   90.00
_cell.angle_beta   90.00
_cell.angle_gamma   90.00
#
_symmetry.space_group_name_H-M   'P 1'
#
loop_
_entity.id
_entity.type
_entity.pdbx_description
1 polymer ?
#
loop_
_entity_poly.entity_id
_entity_poly.type
_entity_poly.pdbx_seq_one_letter_code
_entity_poly.pdbx_strand_id
1 'polypeptide(L)'
;MPELKAREDVAGQIQERLRARKASTQAVEAGEEMYAQLQSGIGLQELADKNALKQVRLGALHRDDDRVPDKIMNLAFTTARPEAGGVSVGGVALDDGSFALLELHSVTDAPDALDETVALQLSQRVNYGRREFSAVLQSIKEEFDVRIFENNL
;
A
#
# COMPACT_ATOMS: atom_id res chain seq x y z
N MET A 1 -7.15 40.77 3.96
CA MET A 1 -8.60 40.51 3.86
C MET A 1 -8.79 39.26 3.03
N PRO A 2 -9.62 38.28 3.44
CA PRO A 2 -9.84 37.07 2.64
C PRO A 2 -10.72 37.42 1.43
N GLU A 3 -10.28 37.05 0.22
CA GLU A 3 -11.04 37.24 -1.01
C GLU A 3 -12.28 36.33 -1.01
N LEU A 4 -13.46 36.96 -1.16
CA LEU A 4 -14.74 36.27 -1.32
C LEU A 4 -14.82 35.72 -2.76
N LYS A 5 -14.68 34.41 -2.92
CA LYS A 5 -14.96 33.72 -4.19
C LYS A 5 -16.42 33.95 -4.61
N ALA A 6 -16.65 34.17 -5.90
CA ALA A 6 -18.00 34.37 -6.44
C ALA A 6 -18.86 33.12 -6.21
N ARG A 7 -20.16 33.31 -5.95
CA ARG A 7 -21.09 32.20 -5.66
C ARG A 7 -21.17 31.18 -6.81
N GLU A 8 -21.02 31.63 -8.05
CA GLU A 8 -21.03 30.79 -9.25
C GLU A 8 -19.81 29.84 -9.26
N ASP A 9 -18.62 30.33 -8.88
CA ASP A 9 -17.41 29.51 -8.77
C ASP A 9 -17.53 28.43 -7.69
N VAL A 10 -18.19 28.74 -6.58
CA VAL A 10 -18.42 27.78 -5.50
C VAL A 10 -19.47 26.75 -5.90
N ALA A 11 -20.53 27.16 -6.62
CA ALA A 11 -21.55 26.24 -7.12
C ALA A 11 -20.98 25.23 -8.12
N GLY A 12 -20.13 25.68 -9.06
CA GLY A 12 -19.43 24.81 -10.00
C GLY A 12 -18.55 23.77 -9.27
N GLN A 13 -17.72 24.23 -8.32
CA GLN A 13 -16.87 23.34 -7.52
C GLN A 13 -17.67 22.32 -6.69
N ILE A 14 -18.84 22.70 -6.17
CA ILE A 14 -19.70 21.77 -5.41
C ILE A 14 -20.28 20.72 -6.36
N GLN A 15 -20.77 21.12 -7.54
CA GLN A 15 -21.33 20.18 -8.52
C GLN A 15 -20.28 19.18 -9.01
N GLU A 16 -19.06 19.63 -9.30
CA GLU A 16 -17.95 18.75 -9.68
C GLU A 16 -17.60 17.78 -8.55
N ARG A 17 -17.48 18.26 -7.32
CA ARG A 17 -17.24 17.38 -6.15
C ARG A 17 -18.33 16.36 -5.94
N LEU A 18 -19.60 16.75 -6.09
CA LEU A 18 -20.73 15.82 -5.94
C LEU A 18 -20.75 14.76 -7.06
N ARG A 19 -20.44 15.15 -8.30
CA ARG A 19 -20.31 14.20 -9.42
C ARG A 19 -19.17 13.23 -9.20
N ALA A 20 -17.98 13.71 -8.83
CA ALA A 20 -16.83 12.88 -8.54
C ALA A 20 -17.11 11.90 -7.40
N ARG A 21 -17.76 12.37 -6.32
CA ARG A 21 -18.16 11.52 -5.20
C ARG A 21 -19.14 10.43 -5.63
N LYS A 22 -20.16 10.78 -6.41
CA LYS A 22 -21.14 9.80 -6.91
C LYS A 22 -20.49 8.76 -7.81
N ALA A 23 -19.62 9.19 -8.74
CA ALA A 23 -18.89 8.29 -9.62
C ALA A 23 -18.00 7.32 -8.82
N SER A 24 -17.31 7.82 -7.78
CA SER A 24 -16.51 6.98 -6.90
C SER A 24 -17.36 5.95 -6.14
N THR A 25 -18.49 6.36 -5.57
CA THR A 25 -19.40 5.42 -4.88
C THR A 25 -19.86 4.31 -5.82
N GLN A 26 -20.27 4.68 -7.04
CA GLN A 26 -20.71 3.69 -8.03
C GLN A 26 -19.59 2.76 -8.48
N ALA A 27 -18.36 3.26 -8.60
CA ALA A 27 -17.20 2.44 -8.94
C ALA A 27 -16.88 1.42 -7.83
N VAL A 28 -17.01 1.82 -6.56
CA VAL A 28 -16.82 0.92 -5.42
C VAL A 28 -17.92 -0.14 -5.37
N GLU A 29 -19.19 0.25 -5.47
CA GLU A 29 -20.32 -0.69 -5.46
C GLU A 29 -20.21 -1.72 -6.59
N ALA A 30 -19.96 -1.28 -7.83
CA ALA A 30 -19.76 -2.19 -8.96
C ALA A 30 -18.50 -3.07 -8.78
N GLY A 31 -17.44 -2.52 -8.21
CA GLY A 31 -16.21 -3.23 -7.88
C GLY A 31 -16.43 -4.35 -6.87
N GLU A 32 -17.20 -4.10 -5.82
CA GLU A 32 -17.57 -5.09 -4.80
C GLU A 32 -18.45 -6.21 -5.38
N GLU A 33 -19.41 -5.86 -6.25
CA GLU A 33 -20.23 -6.86 -6.96
C GLU A 33 -19.37 -7.76 -7.86
N MET A 34 -18.43 -7.17 -8.61
CA MET A 34 -17.48 -7.94 -9.43
C MET A 34 -16.52 -8.76 -8.56
N TYR A 35 -16.12 -8.27 -7.39
CA TYR A 35 -15.28 -9.02 -6.46
C TYR A 35 -16.01 -10.26 -5.94
N ALA A 36 -17.29 -10.15 -5.60
CA ALA A 36 -18.11 -11.30 -5.20
C ALA A 36 -18.23 -12.34 -6.33
N GLN A 37 -18.38 -11.89 -7.57
CA GLN A 37 -18.38 -12.77 -8.75
C GLN A 37 -17.02 -13.45 -8.95
N LEU A 38 -15.93 -12.73 -8.76
CA LEU A 38 -14.57 -13.25 -8.84
C LEU A 38 -14.32 -14.32 -7.77
N GLN A 39 -14.79 -14.08 -6.54
CA GLN A 39 -14.76 -15.07 -5.45
C GLN A 39 -15.60 -16.32 -5.74
N SER A 40 -16.70 -16.18 -6.50
CA SER A 40 -17.53 -17.32 -6.92
C SER A 40 -16.88 -18.17 -8.03
N GLY A 41 -15.72 -17.77 -8.54
CA GLY A 41 -14.96 -18.51 -9.55
C GLY A 41 -15.11 -17.99 -10.98
N ILE A 42 -15.79 -16.85 -11.19
CA ILE A 42 -15.81 -16.19 -12.50
C ILE A 42 -14.41 -15.60 -12.74
N GLY A 43 -13.75 -15.97 -13.83
CA GLY A 43 -12.39 -15.50 -14.12
C GLY A 43 -12.32 -13.99 -14.38
N LEU A 44 -11.18 -13.38 -14.06
CA LEU A 44 -11.00 -11.93 -14.22
C LEU A 44 -11.16 -11.45 -15.68
N GLN A 45 -10.73 -12.26 -16.65
CA GLN A 45 -10.89 -11.97 -18.08
C GLN A 45 -12.38 -11.90 -18.49
N GLU A 46 -13.19 -12.83 -17.98
CA GLU A 46 -14.63 -12.86 -18.27
C GLU A 46 -15.34 -11.62 -17.69
N LEU A 47 -14.96 -11.21 -16.48
CA LEU A 47 -15.45 -9.97 -15.87
C LEU A 47 -15.01 -8.73 -16.65
N ALA A 48 -13.77 -8.72 -17.14
CA ALA A 48 -13.25 -7.62 -17.93
C ALA A 48 -14.01 -7.47 -19.26
N ASP A 49 -14.22 -8.58 -19.98
CA ASP A 49 -14.93 -8.59 -21.26
C ASP A 49 -16.41 -8.17 -21.11
N LYS A 50 -17.10 -8.66 -20.06
CA LYS A 50 -18.49 -8.30 -19.77
C LYS A 50 -18.68 -6.81 -19.47
N ASN A 51 -17.70 -6.20 -18.80
CA ASN A 51 -17.79 -4.81 -18.34
C ASN A 51 -16.98 -3.83 -19.20
N ALA A 52 -16.45 -4.28 -20.34
CA ALA A 52 -15.58 -3.51 -21.23
C ALA A 52 -14.37 -2.87 -20.50
N LEU A 53 -13.83 -3.58 -19.51
CA LEU A 53 -12.69 -3.15 -18.72
C LEU A 53 -11.38 -3.65 -19.33
N LYS A 54 -10.30 -2.90 -19.12
CA LYS A 54 -8.96 -3.31 -19.54
C LYS A 54 -8.30 -4.15 -18.47
N GLN A 55 -7.94 -5.39 -18.81
CA GLN A 55 -7.08 -6.21 -17.97
C GLN A 55 -5.60 -5.88 -18.24
N VAL A 56 -4.81 -5.78 -17.17
CA VAL A 56 -3.36 -5.61 -17.24
C VAL A 56 -2.69 -6.80 -16.59
N ARG A 57 -1.80 -7.48 -17.34
CA ARG A 57 -1.01 -8.59 -16.82
C ARG A 57 0.38 -8.10 -16.45
N LEU A 58 0.69 -8.10 -15.15
CA LEU A 58 1.90 -7.45 -14.62
C LEU A 58 3.10 -8.38 -14.44
N GLY A 59 2.96 -9.67 -14.77
CA GLY A 59 4.05 -10.64 -14.59
C GLY A 59 4.48 -10.73 -13.12
N ALA A 60 5.78 -10.94 -12.88
CA ALA A 60 6.35 -10.88 -11.54
C ALA A 60 6.48 -9.42 -11.08
N LEU A 61 6.04 -9.14 -9.85
CA LEU A 61 6.18 -7.85 -9.16
C LEU A 61 7.05 -8.02 -7.91
N HIS A 62 7.86 -7.02 -7.60
CA HIS A 62 8.56 -6.89 -6.32
C HIS A 62 7.91 -5.78 -5.49
N ARG A 63 8.17 -5.75 -4.17
CA ARG A 63 7.55 -4.78 -3.25
C ARG A 63 7.99 -3.33 -3.51
N ASP A 64 9.13 -3.14 -4.16
CA ASP A 64 9.75 -1.87 -4.52
C ASP A 64 9.41 -1.41 -5.95
N ASP A 65 8.54 -2.14 -6.64
CA ASP A 65 8.16 -1.85 -8.01
C ASP A 65 7.13 -0.71 -8.08
N ASP A 66 7.31 0.22 -9.02
CA ASP A 66 6.51 1.42 -9.20
C ASP A 66 5.48 1.32 -10.33
N ARG A 67 5.36 0.16 -10.98
CA ARG A 67 4.41 -0.07 -12.09
C ARG A 67 2.94 0.00 -11.67
N VAL A 68 2.64 -0.08 -10.38
CA VAL A 68 1.28 -0.02 -9.84
C VAL A 68 1.18 0.89 -8.62
N PRO A 69 -0.01 1.47 -8.36
CA PRO A 69 -0.27 2.19 -7.11
C PRO A 69 0.00 1.34 -5.86
N ASP A 70 0.51 1.97 -4.81
CA ASP A 70 0.86 1.33 -3.53
C ASP A 70 -0.28 0.49 -2.94
N LYS A 71 -1.54 0.91 -3.10
CA LYS A 71 -2.71 0.15 -2.63
C LYS A 71 -2.86 -1.19 -3.36
N ILE A 72 -2.60 -1.23 -4.67
CA ILE A 72 -2.64 -2.46 -5.45
C ILE A 72 -1.46 -3.35 -5.08
N MET A 73 -0.27 -2.75 -4.89
CA MET A 73 0.91 -3.47 -4.42
C MET A 73 0.66 -4.12 -3.05
N ASN A 74 0.16 -3.34 -2.10
CA ASN A 74 -0.19 -3.82 -0.77
C ASN A 74 -1.27 -4.90 -0.81
N LEU A 75 -2.29 -4.76 -1.66
CA LEU A 75 -3.28 -5.80 -1.88
C LEU A 75 -2.60 -7.10 -2.34
N ALA A 76 -1.77 -7.05 -3.39
CA ALA A 76 -1.09 -8.24 -3.92
C ALA A 76 -0.26 -8.99 -2.88
N PHE A 77 0.42 -8.26 -1.98
CA PHE A 77 1.27 -8.83 -0.93
C PHE A 77 0.54 -9.17 0.39
N THR A 78 -0.73 -8.80 0.52
CA THR A 78 -1.59 -9.15 1.68
C THR A 78 -2.65 -10.19 1.33
N THR A 79 -2.97 -10.37 0.04
CA THR A 79 -3.81 -11.46 -0.45
C THR A 79 -3.22 -12.81 -0.03
N ALA A 80 -4.10 -13.75 0.31
CA ALA A 80 -3.73 -15.10 0.66
C ALA A 80 -2.87 -15.74 -0.45
N ARG A 81 -1.95 -16.62 -0.07
CA ARG A 81 -1.15 -17.35 -1.05
C ARG A 81 -2.06 -18.29 -1.85
N PRO A 82 -1.88 -18.39 -3.17
CA PRO A 82 -2.59 -19.37 -3.98
C PRO A 82 -2.25 -20.78 -3.52
N GLU A 83 -3.28 -21.63 -3.38
CA GLU A 83 -3.06 -23.07 -3.25
C GLU A 83 -2.50 -23.65 -4.55
N ALA A 84 -1.91 -24.84 -4.48
CA ALA A 84 -1.28 -25.47 -5.64
C ALA A 84 -2.26 -25.62 -6.81
N GLY A 85 -2.01 -24.90 -7.91
CA GLY A 85 -2.86 -24.91 -9.09
C GLY A 85 -4.10 -24.01 -9.01
N GLY A 86 -4.27 -23.27 -7.91
CA GLY A 86 -5.35 -22.30 -7.72
C GLY A 86 -4.90 -20.86 -7.97
N VAL A 87 -5.84 -19.94 -7.83
CA VAL A 87 -5.61 -18.49 -7.82
C VAL A 87 -6.21 -17.90 -6.55
N SER A 88 -5.58 -16.86 -6.02
CA SER A 88 -6.15 -16.07 -4.92
C SER A 88 -6.59 -14.72 -5.45
N VAL A 89 -7.71 -14.23 -4.96
CA VAL A 89 -8.34 -13.02 -5.51
C VAL A 89 -8.41 -11.94 -4.44
N GLY A 90 -8.33 -10.69 -4.88
CA GLY A 90 -8.39 -9.52 -4.00
C GLY A 90 -9.15 -8.36 -4.65
N GLY A 91 -9.69 -7.49 -3.82
CA GLY A 91 -10.36 -6.26 -4.25
C GLY A 91 -10.04 -5.11 -3.30
N VAL A 92 -9.83 -3.90 -3.83
CA VAL A 92 -9.54 -2.71 -3.02
C VAL A 92 -10.02 -1.42 -3.68
N ALA A 93 -10.56 -0.49 -2.89
CA ALA A 93 -10.85 0.87 -3.31
C ALA A 93 -9.58 1.74 -3.34
N LEU A 94 -9.35 2.43 -4.45
CA LEU A 94 -8.21 3.32 -4.66
C LEU A 94 -8.52 4.76 -4.20
N ASP A 95 -7.46 5.56 -4.01
CA ASP A 95 -7.59 6.95 -3.53
C ASP A 95 -8.21 7.89 -4.56
N ASP A 96 -8.15 7.53 -5.84
CA ASP A 96 -8.82 8.23 -6.93
C ASP A 96 -10.34 7.93 -7.01
N GLY A 97 -10.83 7.06 -6.13
CA GLY A 97 -12.23 6.66 -6.06
C GLY A 97 -12.61 5.51 -6.98
N SER A 98 -11.66 4.92 -7.73
CA SER A 98 -11.86 3.70 -8.49
C SER A 98 -11.74 2.44 -7.62
N PHE A 99 -12.06 1.28 -8.19
CA PHE A 99 -11.93 -0.02 -7.52
C PHE A 99 -11.06 -0.95 -8.35
N ALA A 100 -10.08 -1.58 -7.71
CA ALA A 100 -9.16 -2.51 -8.34
C ALA A 100 -9.48 -3.95 -7.93
N LEU A 101 -9.46 -4.85 -8.91
CA LEU A 101 -9.54 -6.30 -8.74
C LEU A 101 -8.19 -6.92 -9.12
N LEU A 102 -7.79 -7.95 -8.38
CA LEU A 102 -6.53 -8.65 -8.58
C LEU A 102 -6.73 -10.15 -8.53
N GLU A 103 -6.06 -10.85 -9.44
CA GLU A 103 -5.91 -12.30 -9.45
C GLU A 103 -4.41 -12.64 -9.27
N LEU A 104 -4.10 -13.27 -8.14
CA LEU A 104 -2.77 -13.72 -7.76
C LEU A 104 -2.58 -15.18 -8.17
N HIS A 105 -1.64 -15.42 -9.09
CA HIS A 105 -1.38 -16.77 -9.62
C HIS A 105 -0.25 -17.51 -8.88
N SER A 106 0.78 -16.79 -8.42
CA SER A 106 1.92 -17.42 -7.75
C SER A 106 2.66 -16.42 -6.87
N VAL A 107 3.27 -16.92 -5.81
CA VAL A 107 4.20 -16.18 -4.96
C VAL A 107 5.53 -16.92 -4.96
N THR A 108 6.61 -16.18 -5.21
CA THR A 108 7.98 -16.71 -5.17
C THR A 108 8.70 -16.08 -3.99
N ASP A 109 9.19 -16.91 -3.08
CA ASP A 109 9.96 -16.45 -1.94
C ASP A 109 11.40 -16.08 -2.37
N ALA A 110 11.97 -15.11 -1.68
CA ALA A 110 13.40 -14.87 -1.77
C ALA A 110 14.15 -16.10 -1.23
N PRO A 111 15.36 -16.40 -1.73
CA PRO A 111 16.17 -17.48 -1.18
C PRO A 111 16.36 -17.33 0.33
N ASP A 112 16.17 -18.42 1.10
CA ASP A 112 16.32 -18.42 2.57
C ASP A 112 17.73 -18.06 3.05
N ALA A 113 18.73 -18.24 2.19
CA ALA A 113 20.11 -17.90 2.49
C ALA A 113 20.36 -16.42 2.18
N LEU A 114 20.32 -15.58 3.23
CA LEU A 114 21.13 -14.38 3.21
C LEU A 114 22.58 -14.82 3.04
N ASP A 115 23.22 -14.39 1.95
CA ASP A 115 24.66 -14.51 1.81
C ASP A 115 25.32 -13.99 3.10
N GLU A 116 26.25 -14.76 3.66
CA GLU A 116 26.94 -14.45 4.91
C GLU A 116 27.55 -13.03 4.87
N THR A 117 27.94 -12.58 3.67
CA THR A 117 28.41 -11.22 3.43
C THR A 117 27.34 -10.16 3.64
N VAL A 118 26.10 -10.40 3.20
CA VAL A 118 24.95 -9.50 3.37
C VAL A 118 24.53 -9.45 4.84
N ALA A 119 24.51 -10.59 5.54
CA ALA A 119 24.24 -10.64 6.97
C ALA A 119 25.31 -9.87 7.77
N LEU A 120 26.59 -10.04 7.41
CA LEU A 120 27.70 -9.30 8.03
C LEU A 120 27.61 -7.80 7.75
N GLN A 121 27.28 -7.38 6.53
CA GLN A 121 27.09 -5.96 6.20
C GLN A 121 25.92 -5.33 6.97
N LEU A 122 24.80 -6.03 7.10
CA LEU A 122 23.65 -5.56 7.86
C LEU A 122 23.98 -5.40 9.35
N SER A 123 24.67 -6.39 9.93
CA SER A 123 25.10 -6.32 11.34
C SER A 123 26.07 -5.16 11.60
N GLN A 124 26.99 -4.89 10.66
CA GLN A 124 27.89 -3.74 10.74
C GLN A 124 27.14 -2.41 10.73
N ARG A 125 26.13 -2.24 9.87
CA ARG A 125 25.30 -1.02 9.82
C ARG A 125 24.52 -0.81 11.12
N VAL A 126 23.92 -1.87 11.67
CA VAL A 126 23.18 -1.79 12.95
C VAL A 126 24.12 -1.43 14.11
N ASN A 127 25.30 -2.06 14.17
CA ASN A 127 26.30 -1.78 15.20
C ASN A 127 26.90 -0.37 15.08
N TYR A 128 27.03 0.14 13.86
CA TYR A 128 27.44 1.53 13.63
C TYR A 128 26.38 2.51 14.16
N GLY A 129 25.11 2.34 13.78
CA GLY A 129 24.02 3.20 14.26
C GLY A 129 23.87 3.21 15.78
N ARG A 130 24.05 2.07 16.45
CA ARG A 130 24.05 1.98 17.92
C ARG A 130 25.19 2.78 18.55
N ARG A 131 26.41 2.70 18.01
CA ARG A 131 27.57 3.44 18.51
C ARG A 131 27.39 4.94 18.37
N GLU A 132 26.92 5.40 17.22
CA GLU A 132 26.63 6.82 16.98
C GLU A 132 25.55 7.34 17.93
N PHE A 133 24.46 6.60 18.11
CA PHE A 133 23.40 6.97 19.05
C PHE A 133 23.91 7.02 20.51
N SER A 134 24.73 6.06 20.92
CA SER A 134 25.35 6.07 22.25
C SER A 134 26.31 7.25 22.44
N ALA A 135 27.08 7.62 21.42
CA ALA A 135 27.97 8.78 21.48
C ALA A 135 27.18 10.10 21.61
N VAL A 136 26.08 10.25 20.85
CA VAL A 136 25.17 11.41 20.98
C VAL A 136 24.51 11.45 22.36
N LEU A 137 24.04 10.30 22.88
CA LEU A 137 23.48 10.25 24.24
C LEU A 137 24.52 10.63 25.30
N GLN A 138 25.78 10.21 25.11
CA GLN A 138 26.85 10.53 26.03
C GLN A 138 27.20 12.03 25.99
N SER A 139 27.28 12.63 24.80
CA SER A 139 27.53 14.07 24.67
C SER A 139 26.42 14.90 25.28
N ILE A 140 25.16 14.49 25.12
CA ILE A 140 24.01 15.15 25.78
C ILE A 140 24.13 15.03 27.31
N LYS A 141 24.51 13.86 27.85
CA LYS A 141 24.70 13.70 29.29
C LYS A 141 25.87 14.50 29.86
N GLU A 142 26.90 14.76 29.06
CA GLU A 142 28.06 15.54 29.47
C GLU A 142 27.82 17.05 29.37
N GLU A 143 27.02 17.49 28.41
CA GLU A 143 26.67 18.91 28.20
C GLU A 143 25.59 19.40 29.18
N PHE A 144 24.72 18.52 29.67
CA PHE A 144 23.66 18.85 30.61
C PHE A 144 23.90 18.22 31.99
N ASP A 145 23.85 19.01 33.08
CA ASP A 145 23.93 18.54 34.48
C ASP A 145 22.66 17.74 34.85
N VAL A 146 22.61 16.47 34.46
CA VAL A 146 21.47 15.57 34.73
C VAL A 146 21.49 15.13 36.19
N ARG A 147 20.63 15.72 37.02
CA ARG A 147 20.38 15.26 38.40
C ARG A 147 19.28 14.20 38.41
N ILE A 148 19.68 12.95 38.60
CA ILE A 148 18.75 11.84 38.81
C ILE A 148 18.35 11.82 40.29
N PHE A 149 17.08 12.07 40.59
CA PHE A 149 16.54 11.91 41.94
C PHE A 149 15.97 10.49 42.08
N GLU A 150 16.70 9.60 42.74
CA GLU A 150 16.38 8.16 42.88
C GLU A 150 15.14 7.85 43.75
N ASN A 151 14.32 8.84 44.12
CA ASN A 151 13.23 8.64 45.08
C ASN A 151 11.92 8.10 44.47
N ASN A 152 11.96 7.46 43.29
CA ASN A 152 10.84 6.74 42.66
C ASN A 152 11.33 5.77 41.55
N LEU A 153 12.35 4.95 41.84
CA LEU A 153 12.68 3.75 41.06
C LEU A 153 12.37 2.49 41.85
#